data_AF-A0A934T9C1-F1
#
_entry.id   AF-A0A934T9C1-F1
#
_cell.length_a   1.000
_cell.length_b   1.000
_cell.length_c   1.000
_cell.angle_alpha   90.00
_cell.angle_beta   90.00
_cell.angle_gamma   90.00
#
_symmetry.space_group_name_H-M   'P 1'
#
loop_
_entity.id
_entity.type
_entity.pdbx_description
1 polymer ?
#
loop_
_entity_poly.entity_id
_entity_poly.type
_entity_poly.pdbx_seq_one_letter_code
_entity_poly.pdbx_strand_id
1 'polypeptide(L)'
;MKNKLNIRLILKPLGVAIIAIIFVACGFELLNDHGAYFDDEFKDIKSPVVYNTSSVKAGEYANFTFYVKAMANEDKTDKLIIAFQVPKSWSEAKDAEVTWELWNDIGELRPMELLTGSPKNKPGLSWDQALLNTVGGRTTNVLDDMQWYAFQAKDSWTIHNNIHLFIKVRIKIKTGPDNLRAKIGFFVNHADDGLGSDEDRWKVLWGDCFDVTDGEGDIIDFCEYHFNRATPGTATQNDILTFEYIGDYYTNDLMSEVNNIYLNATAITDKGNSYKVDEISDKTKMKKDSEYGIAYSKTFWSEAYFNIPAGETITSIKYYFTNSDKTKYVSDYDEQHKEEVEQNPNQPGKPIEPFVYNFICK
;
A
#
# COMPACT_ATOMS: atom_id res chain seq x y z
N MET A 1 -67.78 -53.65 -22.29
CA MET A 1 -66.82 -52.62 -21.82
C MET A 1 -65.40 -53.15 -22.04
N LYS A 2 -64.62 -52.43 -22.84
CA LYS A 2 -63.35 -52.88 -23.44
C LYS A 2 -62.15 -52.54 -22.56
N ASN A 3 -61.15 -53.42 -22.67
CA ASN A 3 -59.70 -53.27 -22.51
C ASN A 3 -59.07 -53.26 -21.10
N LYS A 4 -58.48 -54.42 -20.78
CA LYS A 4 -57.13 -54.51 -20.20
C LYS A 4 -56.09 -54.10 -21.26
N LEU A 5 -55.07 -53.34 -20.87
CA LEU A 5 -53.68 -53.62 -21.25
C LEU A 5 -52.70 -52.96 -20.26
N ASN A 6 -51.75 -53.77 -19.78
CA ASN A 6 -50.57 -53.41 -18.99
C ASN A 6 -49.68 -52.37 -19.70
N ILE A 7 -48.86 -51.61 -18.94
CA ILE A 7 -47.37 -51.61 -19.03
C ILE A 7 -46.74 -50.46 -18.21
N ARG A 8 -45.84 -50.87 -17.29
CA ARG A 8 -44.58 -50.25 -16.79
C ARG A 8 -44.57 -48.85 -16.16
N LEU A 9 -44.10 -48.86 -14.89
CA LEU A 9 -43.26 -47.83 -14.29
C LEU A 9 -42.13 -47.41 -15.24
N ILE A 10 -42.08 -46.14 -15.63
CA ILE A 10 -40.84 -45.43 -15.95
C ILE A 10 -40.99 -44.01 -15.38
N LEU A 11 -39.97 -43.59 -14.62
CA LEU A 11 -39.84 -42.32 -13.91
C LEU A 11 -40.23 -41.11 -14.79
N LYS A 12 -41.02 -40.20 -14.23
CA LYS A 12 -41.03 -38.79 -14.65
C LYS A 12 -39.92 -38.07 -13.88
N PRO A 13 -38.92 -37.44 -14.52
CA PRO A 13 -38.13 -36.44 -13.83
C PRO A 13 -39.01 -35.19 -13.66
N LEU A 14 -39.07 -34.74 -12.41
CA LEU A 14 -39.56 -33.45 -11.99
C LEU A 14 -38.93 -32.38 -12.88
N GLY A 15 -39.73 -31.56 -13.55
CA GLY A 15 -39.26 -30.38 -14.26
C GLY A 15 -38.65 -29.41 -13.26
N VAL A 16 -37.33 -29.44 -13.13
CA VAL A 16 -36.57 -28.36 -12.50
C VAL A 16 -36.62 -27.20 -13.49
N ALA A 17 -37.47 -26.22 -13.20
CA ALA A 17 -37.32 -24.90 -13.77
C ALA A 17 -36.00 -24.33 -13.22
N ILE A 18 -34.92 -24.52 -13.98
CA ILE A 18 -33.68 -23.78 -13.79
C ILE A 18 -34.04 -22.34 -14.14
N ILE A 19 -34.31 -21.53 -13.11
CA ILE A 19 -34.16 -20.08 -13.23
C ILE A 19 -32.67 -19.88 -13.48
N ALA A 20 -32.30 -19.79 -14.75
CA ALA A 20 -31.00 -19.27 -15.14
C ALA A 20 -31.01 -17.79 -14.74
N ILE A 21 -30.51 -17.52 -13.53
CA ILE A 21 -30.04 -16.18 -13.19
C ILE A 21 -28.82 -15.98 -14.08
N ILE A 22 -29.05 -15.34 -15.23
CA ILE A 22 -27.96 -14.87 -16.09
C ILE A 22 -27.29 -13.76 -15.30
N PHE A 23 -26.17 -14.08 -14.65
CA PHE A 23 -25.30 -13.06 -14.09
C PHE A 23 -24.69 -12.29 -15.26
N VAL A 24 -25.12 -11.04 -15.41
CA VAL A 24 -24.49 -10.04 -16.27
C VAL A 24 -23.17 -9.65 -15.62
N ALA A 25 -22.14 -10.47 -15.83
CA ALA A 25 -20.80 -10.23 -15.34
C ALA A 25 -19.92 -9.82 -16.53
N CYS A 26 -19.49 -8.56 -16.51
CA CYS A 26 -18.32 -8.11 -17.25
C CYS A 26 -17.17 -8.20 -16.26
N GLY A 27 -16.21 -9.10 -16.53
CA GLY A 27 -15.18 -9.49 -15.58
C GLY A 27 -13.79 -9.07 -16.04
N PHE A 28 -12.91 -8.78 -15.07
CA PHE A 28 -11.47 -8.61 -15.28
C PHE A 28 -10.66 -9.74 -14.66
N GLU A 29 -9.56 -10.07 -15.34
CA GLU A 29 -8.50 -10.97 -14.91
C GLU A 29 -7.15 -10.30 -15.17
N LEU A 30 -6.20 -10.45 -14.25
CA LEU A 30 -4.83 -9.95 -14.41
C LEU A 30 -3.96 -11.01 -15.07
N LEU A 31 -3.17 -10.60 -16.05
CA LEU A 31 -2.41 -11.53 -16.89
C LEU A 31 -0.97 -11.59 -16.45
N ASN A 32 -0.42 -12.80 -16.35
CA ASN A 32 1.00 -13.01 -16.08
C ASN A 32 1.76 -13.48 -17.33
N ASP A 33 1.06 -13.90 -18.39
CA ASP A 33 1.65 -14.41 -19.64
C ASP A 33 1.37 -13.44 -20.78
N HIS A 34 2.20 -12.40 -20.88
CA HIS A 34 2.01 -11.29 -21.82
C HIS A 34 2.34 -11.69 -23.25
N GLY A 35 3.37 -12.54 -23.41
CA GLY A 35 3.89 -12.93 -24.72
C GLY A 35 2.92 -13.68 -25.60
N ALA A 36 1.85 -14.23 -25.03
CA ALA A 36 0.76 -14.83 -25.78
C ALA A 36 -0.09 -13.80 -26.56
N TYR A 37 -0.11 -12.52 -26.15
CA TYR A 37 -1.06 -11.52 -26.66
C TYR A 37 -0.42 -10.21 -27.09
N PHE A 38 0.68 -9.82 -26.46
CA PHE A 38 1.46 -8.64 -26.78
C PHE A 38 2.88 -9.11 -27.09
N ASP A 39 3.23 -9.22 -28.38
CA ASP A 39 4.61 -9.53 -28.81
C ASP A 39 5.49 -8.29 -28.64
N ASP A 40 5.82 -7.99 -27.38
CA ASP A 40 6.64 -6.84 -27.00
C ASP A 40 7.83 -7.24 -26.13
N GLU A 41 8.59 -6.23 -25.68
CA GLU A 41 9.80 -6.40 -24.87
C GLU A 41 9.59 -7.10 -23.51
N PHE A 42 8.34 -7.22 -23.05
CA PHE A 42 7.98 -7.84 -21.77
C PHE A 42 7.38 -9.23 -21.92
N LYS A 43 7.34 -9.79 -23.13
CA LYS A 43 6.70 -11.09 -23.43
C LYS A 43 7.21 -12.27 -22.61
N ASP A 44 8.47 -12.22 -22.18
CA ASP A 44 9.10 -13.28 -21.39
C ASP A 44 8.98 -13.05 -19.87
N ILE A 45 8.42 -11.90 -19.44
CA ILE A 45 8.22 -11.56 -18.03
C ILE A 45 6.93 -12.19 -17.52
N LYS A 46 7.05 -13.01 -16.46
CA LYS A 46 5.92 -13.72 -15.83
C LYS A 46 5.40 -13.00 -14.58
N SER A 47 4.91 -11.78 -14.74
CA SER A 47 4.41 -10.95 -13.64
C SER A 47 3.21 -10.11 -14.08
N PRO A 48 2.17 -9.92 -13.24
CA PRO A 48 1.02 -9.09 -13.60
C PRO A 48 1.38 -7.62 -13.81
N VAL A 49 2.46 -7.16 -13.16
CA VAL A 49 3.03 -5.82 -13.31
C VAL A 49 4.46 -5.94 -13.76
N VAL A 50 4.81 -5.08 -14.70
CA VAL A 50 6.15 -4.86 -15.16
C VAL A 50 6.58 -3.48 -14.69
N TYR A 51 7.64 -3.49 -13.90
CA TYR A 51 8.42 -2.32 -13.55
C TYR A 51 9.43 -2.10 -14.67
N ASN A 52 9.18 -1.12 -15.55
CA ASN A 52 10.11 -0.83 -16.64
C ASN A 52 11.51 -0.47 -16.09
N THR A 53 11.53 0.10 -14.88
CA THR A 53 12.70 0.29 -14.04
C THR A 53 12.32 -0.16 -12.63
N SER A 54 13.15 -0.98 -11.97
CA SER A 54 12.91 -1.42 -10.58
C SER A 54 13.14 -0.31 -9.55
N SER A 55 13.85 0.76 -9.93
CA SER A 55 14.17 1.91 -9.09
C SER A 55 14.32 3.17 -9.93
N VAL A 56 14.08 4.34 -9.34
CA VAL A 56 14.38 5.66 -9.95
C VAL A 56 14.99 6.61 -8.91
N LYS A 57 15.47 7.77 -9.35
CA LYS A 57 15.85 8.83 -8.41
C LYS A 57 14.63 9.65 -7.99
N ALA A 58 14.73 10.32 -6.84
CA ALA A 58 13.72 11.27 -6.39
C ALA A 58 13.48 12.36 -7.45
N GLY A 59 12.21 12.67 -7.69
CA GLY A 59 11.77 13.62 -8.70
C GLY A 59 11.85 13.15 -10.17
N GLU A 60 12.32 11.93 -10.44
CA GLU A 60 12.33 11.35 -11.79
C GLU A 60 11.03 10.63 -12.13
N TYR A 61 10.88 10.21 -13.39
CA TYR A 61 9.71 9.48 -13.84
C TYR A 61 9.85 7.97 -13.63
N ALA A 62 8.92 7.40 -12.86
CA ALA A 62 8.68 5.97 -12.80
C ALA A 62 7.70 5.54 -13.91
N ASN A 63 7.96 4.37 -14.50
CA ASN A 63 7.15 3.81 -15.57
C ASN A 63 6.70 2.40 -15.19
N PHE A 64 5.38 2.18 -15.21
CA PHE A 64 4.75 0.91 -14.87
C PHE A 64 3.88 0.45 -16.02
N THR A 65 3.90 -0.85 -16.26
CA THR A 65 3.08 -1.51 -17.27
C THR A 65 2.35 -2.69 -16.64
N PHE A 66 1.05 -2.85 -16.89
CA PHE A 66 0.34 -4.07 -16.46
C PHE A 66 -0.71 -4.47 -17.49
N TYR A 67 -1.12 -5.73 -17.40
CA TYR A 67 -1.92 -6.37 -18.44
C TYR A 67 -3.19 -6.97 -17.87
N VAL A 68 -4.28 -6.72 -18.57
CA VAL A 68 -5.63 -7.07 -18.12
C VAL A 68 -6.34 -7.83 -19.23
N LYS A 69 -6.98 -8.93 -18.87
CA LYS A 69 -7.99 -9.58 -19.70
C LYS A 69 -9.36 -9.15 -19.21
N ALA A 70 -10.22 -8.76 -20.14
CA ALA A 70 -11.61 -8.48 -19.90
C ALA A 70 -12.49 -9.43 -20.70
N MET A 71 -13.66 -9.74 -20.14
CA MET A 71 -14.67 -10.59 -20.77
C MET A 71 -16.06 -10.13 -20.38
N ALA A 72 -17.02 -10.30 -21.28
CA ALA A 72 -18.43 -10.00 -21.02
C ALA A 72 -19.33 -11.10 -21.56
N ASN A 73 -20.42 -11.37 -20.84
CA ASN A 73 -21.46 -12.32 -21.23
C ASN A 73 -22.51 -11.72 -22.19
N GLU A 74 -22.35 -10.44 -22.52
CA GLU A 74 -23.13 -9.69 -23.50
C GLU A 74 -22.28 -8.54 -24.05
N ASP A 75 -22.67 -7.98 -25.19
CA ASP A 75 -22.00 -6.81 -25.76
C ASP A 75 -22.12 -5.64 -24.79
N LYS A 76 -20.98 -5.19 -24.25
CA LYS A 76 -20.92 -4.07 -23.32
C LYS A 76 -20.01 -2.99 -23.86
N THR A 77 -20.56 -1.78 -24.02
CA THR A 77 -19.77 -0.59 -24.29
C THR A 77 -19.65 0.24 -23.03
N ASP A 78 -18.43 0.52 -22.60
CA ASP A 78 -18.16 1.23 -21.35
C ASP A 78 -16.87 2.04 -21.45
N LYS A 79 -16.41 2.63 -20.35
CA LYS A 79 -15.08 3.22 -20.21
C LYS A 79 -14.26 2.45 -19.19
N LEU A 80 -12.98 2.28 -19.49
CA LEU A 80 -12.01 1.72 -18.56
C LEU A 80 -11.68 2.73 -17.47
N ILE A 81 -11.60 2.28 -16.22
CA ILE A 81 -11.07 3.03 -15.10
C ILE A 81 -9.81 2.32 -14.62
N ILE A 82 -8.71 3.06 -14.55
CA ILE A 82 -7.44 2.62 -13.98
C ILE A 82 -7.15 3.50 -12.77
N ALA A 83 -6.76 2.90 -11.66
CA ALA A 83 -6.21 3.66 -10.54
C ALA A 83 -4.88 3.07 -10.06
N PHE A 84 -4.06 3.89 -9.43
CA PHE A 84 -2.83 3.43 -8.80
C PHE A 84 -2.65 4.11 -7.43
N GLN A 85 -2.03 3.39 -6.50
CA GLN A 85 -1.73 3.86 -5.15
C GLN A 85 -0.24 4.14 -5.00
N VAL A 86 0.10 5.35 -4.57
CA VAL A 86 1.47 5.84 -4.39
C VAL A 86 1.62 6.56 -3.04
N PRO A 87 2.85 6.76 -2.54
CA PRO A 87 3.09 7.57 -1.34
C PRO A 87 2.50 8.98 -1.46
N LYS A 88 2.03 9.56 -0.35
CA LYS A 88 1.41 10.89 -0.39
C LYS A 88 2.36 12.00 -0.81
N SER A 89 3.66 11.82 -0.63
CA SER A 89 4.68 12.77 -1.08
C SER A 89 4.79 12.89 -2.59
N TRP A 90 4.24 11.95 -3.37
CA TRP A 90 4.18 12.01 -4.84
C TRP A 90 3.04 12.92 -5.30
N SER A 91 3.08 14.20 -4.94
CA SER A 91 1.97 15.15 -5.16
C SER A 91 1.64 15.42 -6.65
N GLU A 92 2.60 15.20 -7.55
CA GLU A 92 2.44 15.31 -9.02
C GLU A 92 1.77 14.08 -9.66
N ALA A 93 1.42 13.05 -8.86
CA ALA A 93 0.78 11.84 -9.33
C ALA A 93 -0.59 12.05 -10.00
N LYS A 94 -1.31 13.12 -9.62
CA LYS A 94 -2.54 13.56 -10.27
C LYS A 94 -2.35 13.92 -11.75
N ASP A 95 -1.13 14.27 -12.15
CA ASP A 95 -0.76 14.71 -13.49
C ASP A 95 -0.09 13.58 -14.30
N ALA A 96 -0.17 12.32 -13.83
CA ALA A 96 0.42 11.16 -14.49
C ALA A 96 -0.10 10.95 -15.92
N GLU A 97 0.79 10.49 -16.80
CA GLU A 97 0.44 10.03 -18.14
C GLU A 97 -0.04 8.58 -18.06
N VAL A 98 -1.36 8.38 -18.13
CA VAL A 98 -1.97 7.05 -18.15
C VAL A 98 -2.54 6.77 -19.53
N THR A 99 -2.08 5.67 -20.13
CA THR A 99 -2.52 5.22 -21.46
C THR A 99 -2.86 3.73 -21.46
N TRP A 100 -3.67 3.31 -22.42
CA TRP A 100 -3.99 1.92 -22.65
C TRP A 100 -4.00 1.59 -24.15
N GLU A 101 -3.79 0.32 -24.47
CA GLU A 101 -3.88 -0.22 -25.83
C GLU A 101 -4.52 -1.61 -25.81
N LEU A 102 -5.03 -2.04 -26.97
CA LEU A 102 -5.62 -3.35 -27.16
C LEU A 102 -4.67 -4.26 -27.95
N TRP A 103 -4.73 -5.56 -27.68
CA TRP A 103 -3.95 -6.56 -28.42
C TRP A 103 -4.25 -6.62 -29.93
N ASN A 104 -5.46 -6.22 -30.33
CA ASN A 104 -5.89 -6.20 -31.73
C ASN A 104 -5.64 -4.84 -32.41
N ASP A 105 -5.03 -3.90 -31.70
CA ASP A 105 -4.69 -2.58 -32.18
C ASP A 105 -3.43 -2.04 -31.48
N ILE A 106 -2.35 -2.83 -31.62
CA ILE A 106 -1.06 -2.56 -30.98
C ILE A 106 -0.45 -1.30 -31.58
N GLY A 107 0.04 -0.42 -30.70
CA GLY A 107 0.67 0.85 -31.08
C GLY A 107 -0.27 2.06 -31.03
N GLU A 108 -1.58 1.87 -30.91
CA GLU A 108 -2.53 2.95 -30.67
C GLU A 108 -2.69 3.22 -29.16
N LEU A 109 -1.87 4.15 -28.66
CA LEU A 109 -1.91 4.59 -27.26
C LEU A 109 -3.10 5.52 -27.02
N ARG A 110 -4.07 5.05 -26.24
CA ARG A 110 -5.28 5.81 -25.90
C ARG A 110 -5.13 6.48 -24.54
N PRO A 111 -5.30 7.80 -24.44
CA PRO A 111 -5.10 8.53 -23.20
C PRO A 111 -6.28 8.37 -22.23
N MET A 112 -5.99 8.51 -20.94
CA MET A 112 -6.98 8.59 -19.87
C MET A 112 -7.00 10.00 -19.24
N GLU A 113 -8.05 10.29 -18.46
CA GLU A 113 -8.24 11.56 -17.76
C GLU A 113 -8.48 11.33 -16.27
N LEU A 114 -7.93 12.20 -15.43
CA LEU A 114 -8.09 12.10 -13.97
C LEU A 114 -9.57 12.22 -13.57
N LEU A 115 -10.02 11.32 -12.70
CA LEU A 115 -11.34 11.35 -12.09
C LEU A 115 -11.33 12.16 -10.79
N THR A 116 -12.11 13.22 -10.76
CA THR A 116 -12.29 14.10 -9.58
C THR A 116 -13.64 13.89 -8.86
N GLY A 117 -14.55 13.14 -9.48
CA GLY A 117 -15.88 12.84 -8.92
C GLY A 117 -15.91 11.63 -7.98
N SER A 118 -17.12 11.16 -7.68
CA SER A 118 -17.34 9.92 -6.91
C SER A 118 -17.52 8.70 -7.80
N PRO A 119 -17.12 7.50 -7.35
CA PRO A 119 -17.57 6.26 -7.97
C PRO A 119 -19.10 6.15 -7.90
N LYS A 120 -19.72 5.65 -8.97
CA LYS A 120 -21.19 5.52 -9.10
C LYS A 120 -21.84 4.79 -7.92
N ASN A 121 -21.23 3.70 -7.45
CA ASN A 121 -21.75 2.88 -6.35
C ASN A 121 -21.27 3.34 -4.95
N LYS A 122 -20.49 4.41 -4.87
CA LYS A 122 -19.98 5.01 -3.62
C LYS A 122 -20.16 6.54 -3.64
N PRO A 123 -21.40 7.05 -3.81
CA PRO A 123 -21.64 8.48 -3.90
C PRO A 123 -21.20 9.22 -2.63
N GLY A 124 -20.61 10.40 -2.79
CA GLY A 124 -20.18 11.25 -1.68
C GLY A 124 -18.75 10.96 -1.18
N LEU A 125 -18.10 9.91 -1.67
CA LEU A 125 -16.67 9.67 -1.45
C LEU A 125 -15.87 10.08 -2.68
N SER A 126 -14.66 10.61 -2.49
CA SER A 126 -13.69 10.66 -3.59
C SER A 126 -13.30 9.24 -4.01
N TRP A 127 -12.76 9.08 -5.22
CA TRP A 127 -12.19 7.79 -5.64
C TRP A 127 -11.15 7.26 -4.67
N ASP A 128 -10.29 8.14 -4.12
CA ASP A 128 -9.29 7.77 -3.13
C ASP A 128 -9.91 7.18 -1.86
N GLN A 129 -10.86 7.89 -1.25
CA GLN A 129 -11.57 7.41 -0.07
C GLN A 129 -12.33 6.12 -0.33
N ALA A 130 -12.98 6.00 -1.48
CA ALA A 130 -13.75 4.83 -1.84
C ALA A 130 -12.86 3.60 -2.05
N LEU A 131 -11.70 3.77 -2.71
CA LEU A 131 -10.70 2.70 -2.89
C LEU A 131 -10.05 2.33 -1.57
N LEU A 132 -9.65 3.29 -0.74
CA LEU A 132 -9.13 3.01 0.60
C LEU A 132 -10.13 2.21 1.44
N ASN A 133 -11.40 2.56 1.42
CA ASN A 133 -12.44 1.82 2.14
C ASN A 133 -12.70 0.41 1.59
N THR A 134 -12.48 0.20 0.28
CA THR A 134 -12.82 -1.06 -0.41
C THR A 134 -11.65 -2.05 -0.40
N VAL A 135 -10.44 -1.56 -0.67
CA VAL A 135 -9.24 -2.39 -0.84
C VAL A 135 -8.09 -2.01 0.10
N GLY A 136 -8.24 -0.99 0.96
CA GLY A 136 -7.19 -0.55 1.86
C GLY A 136 -6.71 -1.62 2.84
N GLY A 137 -7.61 -2.47 3.34
CA GLY A 137 -7.24 -3.63 4.17
C GLY A 137 -6.47 -4.74 3.42
N ARG A 138 -6.32 -4.62 2.10
CA ARG A 138 -5.52 -5.52 1.25
C ARG A 138 -4.15 -4.92 0.92
N THR A 139 -3.84 -3.71 1.38
CA THR A 139 -2.51 -3.11 1.18
C THR A 139 -1.43 -4.03 1.73
N THR A 140 -0.33 -4.11 0.99
CA THR A 140 0.87 -4.84 1.41
C THR A 140 1.96 -3.88 1.91
N ASN A 141 1.67 -2.57 1.92
CA ASN A 141 2.50 -1.57 2.57
C ASN A 141 2.20 -1.56 4.07
N VAL A 142 3.24 -1.42 4.89
CA VAL A 142 3.12 -1.41 6.36
C VAL A 142 2.81 -0.03 6.94
N LEU A 143 3.07 1.02 6.15
CA LEU A 143 2.73 2.40 6.46
C LEU A 143 1.47 2.81 5.68
N ASP A 144 0.63 3.62 6.31
CA ASP A 144 -0.67 4.06 5.77
C ASP A 144 -0.59 5.40 5.02
N ASP A 145 0.61 5.96 4.84
CA ASP A 145 0.83 7.23 4.15
C ASP A 145 0.85 7.10 2.63
N MET A 146 -0.21 6.48 2.11
CA MET A 146 -0.43 6.21 0.69
C MET A 146 -1.76 6.83 0.23
N GLN A 147 -1.89 7.12 -1.06
CA GLN A 147 -3.12 7.65 -1.67
C GLN A 147 -3.34 7.11 -3.07
N TRP A 148 -4.61 7.00 -3.47
CA TRP A 148 -5.01 6.54 -4.79
C TRP A 148 -5.30 7.69 -5.75
N TYR A 149 -4.91 7.51 -7.01
CA TYR A 149 -5.30 8.35 -8.13
C TYR A 149 -6.03 7.53 -9.18
N ALA A 150 -7.24 7.92 -9.53
CA ALA A 150 -8.08 7.22 -10.51
C ALA A 150 -8.22 8.00 -11.81
N PHE A 151 -8.13 7.30 -12.92
CA PHE A 151 -8.20 7.81 -14.28
C PHE A 151 -9.24 7.03 -15.07
N GLN A 152 -9.92 7.69 -16.00
CA GLN A 152 -10.91 7.09 -16.90
C GLN A 152 -10.47 7.23 -18.35
N ALA A 153 -10.72 6.22 -19.17
CA ALA A 153 -10.51 6.30 -20.60
C ALA A 153 -11.35 7.41 -21.22
N LYS A 154 -10.74 8.20 -22.11
CA LYS A 154 -11.49 9.21 -22.89
C LYS A 154 -12.44 8.53 -23.86
N ASP A 155 -11.96 7.49 -24.52
CA ASP A 155 -12.72 6.68 -25.44
C ASP A 155 -13.43 5.54 -24.72
N SER A 156 -14.65 5.25 -25.16
CA SER A 156 -15.35 4.04 -24.78
C SER A 156 -14.88 2.87 -25.63
N TRP A 157 -14.94 1.68 -25.06
CA TRP A 157 -14.58 0.43 -25.71
C TRP A 157 -15.73 -0.56 -25.63
N THR A 158 -15.83 -1.47 -26.59
CA THR A 158 -16.85 -2.52 -26.63
C THR A 158 -16.21 -3.87 -26.38
N ILE A 159 -16.62 -4.54 -25.31
CA ILE A 159 -16.36 -5.96 -25.11
C ILE A 159 -17.52 -6.72 -25.72
N HIS A 160 -17.25 -7.45 -26.79
CA HIS A 160 -18.25 -8.30 -27.43
C HIS A 160 -18.48 -9.58 -26.65
N ASN A 161 -19.71 -10.11 -26.73
CA ASN A 161 -20.14 -11.29 -26.01
C ASN A 161 -19.21 -12.50 -26.27
N ASN A 162 -18.73 -13.12 -25.19
CA ASN A 162 -17.82 -14.27 -25.20
C ASN A 162 -16.48 -14.01 -25.93
N ILE A 163 -16.10 -12.76 -26.14
CA ILE A 163 -14.78 -12.40 -26.68
C ILE A 163 -13.90 -11.95 -25.51
N HIS A 164 -12.71 -12.57 -25.41
CA HIS A 164 -11.67 -12.10 -24.50
C HIS A 164 -10.97 -10.90 -25.14
N LEU A 165 -10.89 -9.82 -24.38
CA LEU A 165 -10.21 -8.61 -24.79
C LEU A 165 -9.01 -8.35 -23.87
N PHE A 166 -7.83 -8.31 -24.46
CA PHE A 166 -6.58 -8.11 -23.74
C PHE A 166 -6.16 -6.64 -23.86
N ILE A 167 -5.86 -6.03 -22.72
CA ILE A 167 -5.48 -4.63 -22.56
C ILE A 167 -4.08 -4.57 -21.98
N LYS A 168 -3.25 -3.68 -22.51
CA LYS A 168 -2.02 -3.25 -21.87
C LYS A 168 -2.18 -1.81 -21.39
N VAL A 169 -1.89 -1.58 -20.12
CA VAL A 169 -1.93 -0.27 -19.47
C VAL A 169 -0.51 0.20 -19.21
N ARG A 170 -0.23 1.48 -19.46
CA ARG A 170 1.04 2.14 -19.15
C ARG A 170 0.79 3.37 -18.30
N ILE A 171 1.52 3.48 -17.21
CA ILE A 171 1.50 4.62 -16.29
C ILE A 171 2.90 5.20 -16.24
N LYS A 172 3.01 6.49 -16.53
CA LYS A 172 4.23 7.27 -16.31
C LYS A 172 3.93 8.40 -15.33
N ILE A 173 4.66 8.40 -14.23
CA ILE A 173 4.41 9.24 -13.07
C ILE A 173 5.72 9.77 -12.52
N LYS A 174 5.72 11.03 -12.07
CA LYS A 174 6.87 11.63 -11.42
C LYS A 174 6.87 11.31 -9.93
N THR A 175 8.01 10.83 -9.41
CA THR A 175 8.17 10.49 -8.00
C THR A 175 8.31 11.73 -7.12
N GLY A 176 8.08 11.55 -5.82
CA GLY A 176 8.28 12.58 -4.82
C GLY A 176 9.76 12.86 -4.50
N PRO A 177 10.03 13.78 -3.57
CA PRO A 177 11.39 14.19 -3.19
C PRO A 177 12.08 13.21 -2.23
N ASP A 178 11.33 12.35 -1.54
CA ASP A 178 11.88 11.53 -0.44
C ASP A 178 12.65 10.32 -0.95
N ASN A 179 13.62 9.89 -0.15
CA ASN A 179 14.25 8.57 -0.29
C ASN A 179 13.30 7.52 0.32
N LEU A 180 12.73 6.63 -0.50
CA LEU A 180 11.73 5.68 -0.02
C LEU A 180 11.68 4.38 -0.81
N ARG A 181 11.02 3.37 -0.23
CA ARG A 181 10.68 2.12 -0.91
C ARG A 181 9.21 1.83 -0.69
N ALA A 182 8.45 1.53 -1.74
CA ALA A 182 7.00 1.29 -1.62
C ALA A 182 6.47 0.26 -2.61
N LYS A 183 5.42 -0.47 -2.21
CA LYS A 183 4.68 -1.38 -3.10
C LYS A 183 3.55 -0.60 -3.76
N ILE A 184 3.66 -0.37 -5.06
CA ILE A 184 2.66 0.39 -5.80
C ILE A 184 1.40 -0.46 -6.01
N GLY A 185 0.24 0.10 -5.64
CA GLY A 185 -1.05 -0.54 -5.87
C GLY A 185 -1.56 -0.21 -7.26
N PHE A 186 -2.20 -1.16 -7.94
CA PHE A 186 -2.86 -0.93 -9.23
C PHE A 186 -4.27 -1.49 -9.19
N PHE A 187 -5.18 -0.82 -9.87
CA PHE A 187 -6.59 -1.12 -9.86
C PHE A 187 -7.18 -0.93 -11.26
N VAL A 188 -8.08 -1.83 -11.65
CA VAL A 188 -8.82 -1.77 -12.90
C VAL A 188 -10.31 -1.99 -12.65
N ASN A 189 -11.15 -1.18 -13.30
CA ASN A 189 -12.61 -1.25 -13.21
C ASN A 189 -13.28 -0.74 -14.50
N HIS A 190 -14.59 -0.95 -14.56
CA HIS A 190 -15.54 -0.43 -15.52
C HIS A 190 -16.25 0.81 -14.93
N ALA A 191 -16.43 1.85 -15.75
CA ALA A 191 -17.09 3.07 -15.31
C ALA A 191 -18.58 2.86 -14.96
N ASP A 192 -19.29 1.99 -15.69
CA ASP A 192 -20.69 1.67 -15.39
C ASP A 192 -20.87 0.93 -14.06
N ASP A 193 -19.88 0.15 -13.62
CA ASP A 193 -19.91 -0.43 -12.28
C ASP A 193 -19.61 0.63 -11.23
N GLY A 194 -18.51 1.37 -11.37
CA GLY A 194 -18.20 2.47 -10.46
C GLY A 194 -18.03 2.03 -9.01
N LEU A 195 -17.28 0.93 -8.81
CA LEU A 195 -16.86 0.34 -7.53
C LEU A 195 -17.99 -0.31 -6.72
N GLY A 196 -18.70 -1.24 -7.35
CA GLY A 196 -19.66 -2.14 -6.71
C GLY A 196 -19.00 -3.22 -5.86
N SER A 197 -19.82 -4.06 -5.22
CA SER A 197 -19.36 -5.15 -4.36
C SER A 197 -18.96 -6.43 -5.11
N ASP A 198 -19.20 -6.48 -6.42
CA ASP A 198 -18.87 -7.62 -7.26
C ASP A 198 -17.41 -7.54 -7.72
N GLU A 199 -16.54 -8.30 -7.08
CA GLU A 199 -15.10 -8.33 -7.37
C GLU A 199 -14.79 -8.91 -8.75
N ASP A 200 -15.75 -9.50 -9.48
CA ASP A 200 -15.48 -9.88 -10.87
C ASP A 200 -15.28 -8.63 -11.73
N ARG A 201 -15.96 -7.53 -11.40
CA ARG A 201 -16.00 -6.29 -12.20
C ARG A 201 -14.80 -5.37 -12.03
N TRP A 202 -13.96 -5.64 -11.04
CA TRP A 202 -12.75 -4.88 -10.79
C TRP A 202 -11.66 -5.79 -10.24
N LYS A 203 -10.39 -5.43 -10.46
CA LYS A 203 -9.27 -6.14 -9.86
C LYS A 203 -8.32 -5.14 -9.24
N VAL A 204 -7.74 -5.54 -8.11
CA VAL A 204 -6.66 -4.82 -7.43
C VAL A 204 -5.46 -5.76 -7.34
N LEU A 205 -4.28 -5.17 -7.45
CA LEU A 205 -3.02 -5.87 -7.32
C LEU A 205 -2.01 -4.95 -6.66
N TRP A 206 -0.99 -5.56 -6.08
CA TRP A 206 0.16 -4.88 -5.51
C TRP A 206 1.37 -5.42 -6.23
N GLY A 207 2.21 -4.53 -6.72
CA GLY A 207 3.50 -4.98 -7.25
C GLY A 207 4.53 -5.14 -6.14
N ASP A 208 5.75 -5.46 -6.56
CA ASP A 208 6.91 -5.59 -5.68
C ASP A 208 7.38 -4.23 -5.13
N CYS A 209 8.32 -4.29 -4.20
CA CYS A 209 8.94 -3.13 -3.59
C CYS A 209 9.71 -2.32 -4.65
N PHE A 210 9.34 -1.05 -4.81
CA PHE A 210 9.94 -0.12 -5.77
C PHE A 210 10.73 0.97 -5.04
N ASP A 211 11.96 1.21 -5.49
CA ASP A 211 12.90 2.10 -4.80
C ASP A 211 12.94 3.50 -5.45
N VAL A 212 12.84 4.53 -4.61
CA VAL A 212 13.17 5.93 -4.93
C VAL A 212 14.42 6.29 -4.16
N THR A 213 15.49 6.56 -4.90
CA THR A 213 16.84 6.77 -4.36
C THR A 213 17.31 8.22 -4.58
N ASP A 214 18.44 8.60 -3.96
CA ASP A 214 19.01 9.96 -4.06
C ASP A 214 18.00 11.07 -3.66
N GLY A 215 17.04 10.73 -2.81
CA GLY A 215 16.05 11.66 -2.27
C GLY A 215 16.47 12.31 -0.96
N GLU A 216 15.58 13.15 -0.43
CA GLU A 216 15.75 13.79 0.87
C GLU A 216 15.48 12.80 2.01
N GLY A 217 16.27 12.90 3.08
CA GLY A 217 16.08 12.13 4.32
C GLY A 217 16.59 10.70 4.30
N ASP A 218 16.35 10.01 5.42
CA ASP A 218 16.59 8.57 5.57
C ASP A 218 15.55 7.79 4.75
N ILE A 219 15.86 6.52 4.45
CA ILE A 219 14.96 5.67 3.65
C ILE A 219 13.66 5.43 4.42
N ILE A 220 12.53 5.88 3.87
CA ILE A 220 11.20 5.50 4.33
C ILE A 220 10.82 4.18 3.65
N ASP A 221 10.79 3.08 4.39
CA ASP A 221 10.45 1.77 3.83
C ASP A 221 9.00 1.39 4.19
N PHE A 222 8.14 1.43 3.17
CA PHE A 222 6.73 1.03 3.24
C PHE A 222 6.58 -0.48 3.03
N CYS A 223 7.60 -1.19 2.54
CA CYS A 223 7.52 -2.56 2.09
C CYS A 223 7.66 -3.59 3.22
N GLU A 224 8.47 -3.28 4.22
CA GLU A 224 8.79 -4.16 5.35
C GLU A 224 8.43 -3.49 6.67
N TYR A 225 8.02 -4.30 7.65
CA TYR A 225 7.93 -3.81 9.02
C TYR A 225 9.34 -3.47 9.51
N HIS A 226 9.41 -2.55 10.47
CA HIS A 226 10.62 -2.22 11.21
C HIS A 226 10.33 -2.40 12.69
N PHE A 227 11.37 -2.50 13.51
CA PHE A 227 11.22 -2.46 14.96
C PHE A 227 10.57 -1.17 15.47
N ASN A 228 10.60 -0.12 14.66
CA ASN A 228 10.07 1.19 15.03
C ASN A 228 9.11 1.73 13.96
N ARG A 229 8.14 2.55 14.37
CA ARG A 229 7.33 3.36 13.47
C ARG A 229 7.04 4.72 14.08
N ALA A 230 7.03 5.77 13.26
CA ALA A 230 6.70 7.12 13.68
C ALA A 230 5.54 7.69 12.85
N THR A 231 4.52 8.21 13.54
CA THR A 231 3.31 8.76 12.92
C THR A 231 2.99 10.15 13.47
N PRO A 232 2.69 11.15 12.62
CA PRO A 232 2.76 11.08 11.16
C PRO A 232 4.23 10.95 10.68
N GLY A 233 4.44 10.32 9.53
CA GLY A 233 5.78 10.19 8.94
C GLY A 233 6.43 11.55 8.64
N THR A 234 5.63 12.61 8.59
CA THR A 234 6.05 13.96 8.33
C THR A 234 5.33 14.92 9.27
N ALA A 235 6.10 15.67 10.08
CA ALA A 235 5.56 16.58 11.09
C ALA A 235 6.36 17.87 11.21
N THR A 236 5.73 18.87 11.84
CA THR A 236 6.37 20.01 12.49
C THR A 236 6.45 19.78 13.99
N GLN A 237 7.28 20.55 14.71
CA GLN A 237 7.43 20.39 16.17
C GLN A 237 6.13 20.60 16.98
N ASN A 238 5.13 21.23 16.36
CA ASN A 238 3.83 21.53 16.97
C ASN A 238 2.81 20.41 16.77
N ASP A 239 3.13 19.40 15.96
CA ASP A 239 2.25 18.27 15.74
C ASP A 239 2.42 17.23 16.84
N ILE A 240 1.36 16.45 17.07
CA ILE A 240 1.38 15.31 17.98
C ILE A 240 2.08 14.15 17.26
N LEU A 241 3.13 13.61 17.87
CA LEU A 241 3.86 12.45 17.38
C LEU A 241 3.44 11.21 18.16
N THR A 242 3.42 10.07 17.46
CA THR A 242 3.36 8.74 18.05
C THR A 242 4.56 7.93 17.58
N PHE A 243 5.38 7.47 18.51
CA PHE A 243 6.42 6.48 18.25
C PHE A 243 5.96 5.11 18.73
N GLU A 244 6.18 4.11 17.92
CA GLU A 244 5.76 2.74 18.15
C GLU A 244 6.96 1.80 18.08
N TYR A 245 6.98 0.84 18.99
CA TYR A 245 7.87 -0.30 19.01
C TYR A 245 7.09 -1.53 18.55
N ILE A 246 7.55 -2.17 17.47
CA ILE A 246 6.95 -3.38 16.88
C ILE A 246 7.87 -4.57 17.20
N GLY A 247 7.69 -5.12 18.39
CA GLY A 247 8.62 -6.09 18.98
C GLY A 247 8.49 -7.52 18.49
N ASP A 248 7.42 -7.86 17.78
CA ASP A 248 7.18 -9.19 17.20
C ASP A 248 7.51 -9.27 15.70
N TYR A 249 8.15 -8.24 15.14
CA TYR A 249 8.68 -8.26 13.78
C TYR A 249 9.83 -9.27 13.63
N TYR A 250 10.85 -9.18 14.49
CA TYR A 250 12.00 -10.08 14.57
C TYR A 250 12.34 -10.40 16.02
N THR A 251 13.00 -11.54 16.24
CA THR A 251 13.43 -11.91 17.60
C THR A 251 14.44 -10.91 18.14
N ASN A 252 14.19 -10.36 19.34
CA ASN A 252 15.05 -9.37 19.99
C ASN A 252 15.01 -9.50 21.53
N ASP A 253 15.90 -8.79 22.23
CA ASP A 253 16.04 -8.84 23.69
C ASP A 253 14.84 -8.26 24.46
N LEU A 254 14.13 -7.28 23.88
CA LEU A 254 12.98 -6.63 24.51
C LEU A 254 11.69 -7.44 24.44
N MET A 255 11.61 -8.51 23.62
CA MET A 255 10.39 -9.33 23.52
C MET A 255 9.94 -9.93 24.85
N SER A 256 10.87 -10.21 25.76
CA SER A 256 10.55 -10.78 27.07
C SER A 256 10.00 -9.75 28.08
N GLU A 257 10.07 -8.46 27.75
CA GLU A 257 9.81 -7.35 28.66
C GLU A 257 8.34 -6.90 28.60
N VAL A 258 7.45 -7.79 29.04
CA VAL A 258 6.00 -7.55 28.97
C VAL A 258 5.61 -6.33 29.81
N ASN A 259 4.94 -5.36 29.18
CA ASN A 259 4.44 -4.12 29.80
C ASN A 259 5.50 -3.23 30.47
N ASN A 260 6.78 -3.44 30.19
CA ASN A 260 7.88 -2.67 30.75
C ASN A 260 8.81 -2.13 29.66
N ILE A 261 8.20 -1.58 28.60
CA ILE A 261 8.90 -0.92 27.51
C ILE A 261 8.85 0.60 27.71
N TYR A 262 9.99 1.26 27.52
CA TYR A 262 10.17 2.69 27.74
C TYR A 262 10.84 3.32 26.50
N LEU A 263 10.37 4.50 26.12
CA LEU A 263 10.98 5.32 25.08
C LEU A 263 12.12 6.13 25.68
N ASN A 264 13.32 5.97 25.10
CA ASN A 264 14.47 6.83 25.37
C ASN A 264 14.68 7.75 24.17
N ALA A 265 14.64 9.06 24.38
CA ALA A 265 14.67 10.01 23.27
C ALA A 265 15.51 11.25 23.59
N THR A 266 16.13 11.81 22.55
CA THR A 266 16.90 13.06 22.59
C THR A 266 16.47 13.95 21.44
N ALA A 267 15.87 15.10 21.73
CA ALA A 267 15.57 16.12 20.73
C ALA A 267 16.81 16.97 20.43
N ILE A 268 17.05 17.25 19.15
CA ILE A 268 18.10 18.16 18.65
C ILE A 268 17.41 19.37 18.05
N THR A 269 17.89 20.57 18.38
CA THR A 269 17.31 21.83 17.88
C THR A 269 18.16 22.49 16.79
N ASP A 270 17.56 23.45 16.10
CA ASP A 270 18.17 24.34 15.10
C ASP A 270 19.37 25.13 15.63
N LYS A 271 19.44 25.36 16.94
CA LYS A 271 20.59 25.96 17.64
C LYS A 271 21.70 24.96 17.98
N GLY A 272 21.52 23.68 17.65
CA GLY A 272 22.43 22.60 17.99
C GLY A 272 22.32 22.10 19.44
N ASN A 273 21.31 22.53 20.20
CA ASN A 273 21.10 22.06 21.57
C ASN A 273 20.47 20.67 21.59
N SER A 274 20.76 19.90 22.64
CA SER A 274 20.23 18.55 22.83
C SER A 274 19.45 18.43 24.14
N TYR A 275 18.22 17.92 24.08
CA TYR A 275 17.33 17.73 25.22
C TYR A 275 16.97 16.26 25.37
N LYS A 276 17.49 15.62 26.42
CA LYS A 276 17.33 14.18 26.65
C LYS A 276 16.19 13.87 27.61
N VAL A 277 15.40 12.85 27.28
CA VAL A 277 14.40 12.22 28.15
C VAL A 277 14.68 10.72 28.17
N ASP A 278 15.35 10.26 29.23
CA ASP A 278 15.76 8.88 29.43
C ASP A 278 15.38 8.31 30.80
N GLU A 279 14.48 8.98 31.52
CA GLU A 279 13.96 8.50 32.80
C GLU A 279 13.14 7.21 32.66
N ILE A 280 13.02 6.42 33.73
CA ILE A 280 12.14 5.26 33.79
C ILE A 280 10.93 5.66 34.64
N SER A 281 9.91 6.20 33.98
CA SER A 281 8.71 6.77 34.62
C SER A 281 7.49 6.57 33.71
N ASP A 282 6.30 6.96 34.18
CA ASP A 282 5.10 6.98 33.34
C ASP A 282 5.22 7.92 32.13
N LYS A 283 6.12 8.93 32.21
CA LYS A 283 6.41 9.83 31.10
C LYS A 283 7.02 9.09 29.92
N THR A 284 7.92 8.14 30.14
CA THR A 284 8.62 7.38 29.09
C THR A 284 8.02 6.01 28.83
N LYS A 285 7.24 5.48 29.78
CA LYS A 285 6.57 4.19 29.63
C LYS A 285 5.64 4.21 28.41
N MET A 286 5.82 3.21 27.55
CA MET A 286 5.00 3.00 26.36
C MET A 286 3.76 2.18 26.73
N LYS A 287 2.66 2.47 26.04
CA LYS A 287 1.38 1.79 26.22
C LYS A 287 1.31 0.63 25.26
N LYS A 288 0.87 -0.55 25.73
CA LYS A 288 0.62 -1.69 24.84
C LYS A 288 -0.56 -1.36 23.91
N ASP A 289 -0.38 -1.59 22.61
CA ASP A 289 -1.38 -1.20 21.60
C ASP A 289 -2.53 -2.18 21.50
N SER A 290 -2.26 -3.45 21.74
CA SER A 290 -3.22 -4.53 21.61
C SER A 290 -2.94 -5.64 22.64
N GLU A 291 -3.97 -6.38 23.04
CA GLU A 291 -3.79 -7.56 23.90
C GLU A 291 -2.93 -8.62 23.20
N TYR A 292 -3.04 -8.70 21.87
CA TYR A 292 -2.28 -9.59 20.99
C TYR A 292 -1.01 -8.90 20.46
N GLY A 293 0.06 -9.68 20.28
CA GLY A 293 1.34 -9.17 19.78
C GLY A 293 2.18 -8.38 20.80
N ILE A 294 3.30 -7.86 20.31
CA ILE A 294 4.33 -7.13 21.07
C ILE A 294 4.48 -5.72 20.48
N ALA A 295 3.37 -5.00 20.36
CA ALA A 295 3.35 -3.60 19.91
C ALA A 295 3.11 -2.65 21.09
N TYR A 296 3.91 -1.59 21.17
CA TYR A 296 3.79 -0.55 22.19
C TYR A 296 3.96 0.83 21.57
N SER A 297 3.17 1.80 22.00
CA SER A 297 3.20 3.16 21.48
C SER A 297 3.41 4.21 22.57
N LYS A 298 3.94 5.37 22.16
CA LYS A 298 3.94 6.59 22.96
C LYS A 298 3.55 7.77 22.09
N THR A 299 2.41 8.36 22.43
CA THR A 299 1.93 9.61 21.83
C THR A 299 2.28 10.80 22.72
N PHE A 300 2.87 11.84 22.15
CA PHE A 300 3.26 13.05 22.87
C PHE A 300 3.35 14.27 21.94
N TRP A 301 3.22 15.46 22.54
CA TRP A 301 3.62 16.71 21.91
C TRP A 301 5.11 16.92 22.17
N SER A 302 5.91 16.98 21.12
CA SER A 302 7.38 17.08 21.17
C SER A 302 7.92 18.21 22.05
N GLU A 303 7.53 19.46 21.81
CA GLU A 303 7.98 20.63 22.59
C GLU A 303 7.77 20.44 24.11
N ALA A 304 6.57 20.02 24.52
CA ALA A 304 6.24 19.78 25.93
C ALA A 304 6.96 18.53 26.49
N TYR A 305 7.12 17.49 25.68
CA TYR A 305 7.78 16.25 26.11
C TYR A 305 9.25 16.50 26.47
N PHE A 306 9.96 17.29 25.68
CA PHE A 306 11.38 17.61 25.89
C PHE A 306 11.62 18.86 26.73
N ASN A 307 10.57 19.59 27.11
CA ASN A 307 10.65 20.91 27.78
C ASN A 307 11.51 21.91 26.99
N ILE A 308 11.27 22.02 25.68
CA ILE A 308 12.04 22.90 24.80
C ILE A 308 11.81 24.37 25.18
N PRO A 309 12.88 25.18 25.34
CA PRO A 309 12.75 26.62 25.59
C PRO A 309 12.11 27.35 24.41
N ALA A 310 11.39 28.43 24.71
CA ALA A 310 10.80 29.28 23.68
C ALA A 310 11.85 29.82 22.69
N GLY A 311 11.53 29.75 21.40
CA GLY A 311 12.41 30.23 20.33
C GLY A 311 13.52 29.26 19.92
N GLU A 312 13.40 27.98 20.26
CA GLU A 312 14.16 26.89 19.64
C GLU A 312 13.24 26.00 18.83
N THR A 313 13.74 25.49 17.71
CA THR A 313 12.98 24.62 16.83
C THR A 313 13.61 23.22 16.83
N ILE A 314 12.85 22.18 17.16
CA ILE A 314 13.33 20.80 17.05
C ILE A 314 13.52 20.46 15.57
N THR A 315 14.71 20.02 15.19
CA THR A 315 15.02 19.57 13.83
C THR A 315 14.96 18.05 13.72
N SER A 316 15.32 17.33 14.79
CA SER A 316 15.27 15.87 14.81
C SER A 316 15.09 15.32 16.22
N ILE A 317 14.61 14.08 16.33
CA ILE A 317 14.60 13.29 17.55
C ILE A 317 15.36 12.00 17.30
N LYS A 318 16.36 11.74 18.15
CA LYS A 318 17.07 10.45 18.20
C LYS A 318 16.44 9.59 19.29
N TYR A 319 16.07 8.35 19.01
CA TYR A 319 15.39 7.51 19.98
C TYR A 319 15.72 6.03 19.87
N TYR A 320 15.43 5.30 20.95
CA TYR A 320 15.48 3.84 21.02
C TYR A 320 14.54 3.36 22.13
N PHE A 321 14.27 2.05 22.16
CA PHE A 321 13.39 1.44 23.14
C PHE A 321 14.21 0.68 24.17
N THR A 322 13.77 0.64 25.42
CA THR A 322 14.51 -0.04 26.49
C THR A 322 13.57 -0.59 27.57
N ASN A 323 14.09 -1.51 28.38
CA ASN A 323 13.39 -2.05 29.52
C ASN A 323 13.59 -1.20 30.79
N SER A 324 12.98 -1.60 31.90
CA SER A 324 12.97 -0.81 33.15
C SER A 324 14.34 -0.62 33.82
N ASP A 325 15.29 -1.54 33.62
CA ASP A 325 16.64 -1.46 34.17
C ASP A 325 17.70 -1.01 33.15
N LYS A 326 17.26 -0.72 31.91
CA LYS A 326 18.08 -0.29 30.77
C LYS A 326 19.13 -1.31 30.31
N THR A 327 19.04 -2.57 30.72
CA THR A 327 19.98 -3.62 30.31
C THR A 327 19.67 -4.19 28.94
N LYS A 328 18.42 -4.04 28.47
CA LYS A 328 17.93 -4.49 27.17
C LYS A 328 17.41 -3.32 26.36
N TYR A 329 17.61 -3.35 25.06
CA TYR A 329 17.21 -2.27 24.18
C TYR A 329 17.14 -2.69 22.73
N VAL A 330 16.27 -2.01 21.98
CA VAL A 330 16.18 -2.11 20.52
C VAL A 330 16.41 -0.73 19.95
N SER A 331 17.32 -0.66 18.99
CA SER A 331 17.82 0.56 18.36
C SER A 331 18.01 0.34 16.85
N ASP A 332 18.43 1.36 16.10
CA ASP A 332 18.67 1.27 14.66
C ASP A 332 19.76 0.24 14.31
N TYR A 333 20.71 0.03 15.21
CA TYR A 333 21.68 -1.07 15.06
C TYR A 333 20.97 -2.43 14.88
N ASP A 334 19.91 -2.67 15.66
CA ASP A 334 19.16 -3.92 15.61
C ASP A 334 18.36 -4.06 14.31
N GLU A 335 17.87 -2.96 13.76
CA GLU A 335 17.19 -2.92 12.47
C GLU A 335 18.15 -3.27 11.33
N GLN A 336 19.34 -2.67 11.33
CA GLN A 336 20.38 -2.92 10.32
C GLN A 336 20.99 -4.33 10.41
N HIS A 337 20.96 -4.96 11.59
CA HIS A 337 21.53 -6.29 11.85
C HIS A 337 20.47 -7.31 12.27
N LYS A 338 19.23 -7.15 11.82
CA LYS A 338 18.05 -7.94 12.29
C LYS A 338 18.24 -9.45 12.23
N GLU A 339 18.91 -9.97 11.21
CA GLU A 339 19.21 -11.41 11.09
C GLU A 339 20.24 -11.89 12.12
N GLU A 340 21.25 -11.09 12.43
CA GLU A 340 22.26 -11.42 13.44
C GLU A 340 21.66 -11.34 14.85
N VAL A 341 20.85 -10.30 15.09
CA VAL A 341 20.12 -10.12 16.35
C VAL A 341 19.14 -11.26 16.57
N GLU A 342 18.44 -11.73 15.54
CA GLU A 342 17.55 -12.88 15.68
C GLU A 342 18.28 -14.16 16.14
N GLN A 343 19.50 -14.38 15.64
CA GLN A 343 20.32 -15.53 16.03
C GLN A 343 20.91 -15.39 17.43
N ASN A 344 21.17 -14.16 17.88
CA ASN A 344 21.74 -13.86 19.19
C ASN A 344 21.12 -12.60 19.84
N PRO A 345 19.85 -12.67 20.30
CA PRO A 345 19.09 -11.48 20.69
C PRO A 345 19.67 -10.78 21.92
N ASN A 346 20.36 -11.52 22.79
CA ASN A 346 20.93 -11.01 24.04
C ASN A 346 22.44 -10.69 23.92
N GLN A 347 22.91 -10.29 22.73
CA GLN A 347 24.32 -9.97 22.51
C GLN A 347 24.81 -8.91 23.52
N PRO A 348 25.75 -9.24 24.42
CA PRO A 348 26.26 -8.29 25.39
C PRO A 348 27.06 -7.18 24.70
N GLY A 349 26.80 -5.93 25.07
CA GLY A 349 27.62 -4.79 24.62
C GLY A 349 27.46 -4.44 23.15
N LYS A 350 26.35 -4.79 22.50
CA LYS A 350 25.99 -4.21 21.19
C LYS A 350 25.97 -2.66 21.29
N PRO A 351 26.26 -1.91 20.22
CA PRO A 351 26.19 -0.46 20.27
C PRO A 351 24.72 -0.01 20.34
N ILE A 352 24.48 1.17 20.92
CA ILE A 352 23.19 1.85 20.83
C ILE A 352 23.29 2.88 19.71
N GLU A 353 22.79 2.53 18.54
CA GLU A 353 22.65 3.45 17.41
C GLU A 353 21.18 3.86 17.34
N PRO A 354 20.82 5.10 17.70
CA PRO A 354 19.42 5.47 17.82
C PRO A 354 18.76 5.62 16.44
N PHE A 355 17.47 5.27 16.36
CA PHE A 355 16.60 5.68 15.27
C PHE A 355 16.54 7.21 15.20
N VAL A 356 16.30 7.76 14.00
CA VAL A 356 16.22 9.20 13.78
C VAL A 356 14.89 9.57 13.14
N TYR A 357 14.18 10.51 13.77
CA TYR A 357 13.00 11.15 13.19
C TYR A 357 13.33 12.60 12.85
N ASN A 358 13.15 13.01 11.60
CA ASN A 358 13.43 14.36 11.13
C ASN A 358 12.13 15.16 10.97
N PHE A 359 12.09 16.39 11.47
CA PHE A 359 10.97 17.30 11.24
C PHE A 359 11.12 18.03 9.90
N ILE A 360 10.02 18.39 9.24
CA ILE A 360 10.11 19.33 8.12
C ILE A 360 10.50 20.70 8.69
N CYS A 361 11.66 21.21 8.28
CA CYS A 361 11.99 22.60 8.49
C CYS A 361 11.15 23.44 7.52
N LYS A 362 10.19 24.22 8.01
CA LYS A 362 9.47 25.21 7.20
C LYS A 362 10.04 26.61 7.43
#